data_AF-A0A9Q3D9A0-F1
#
_entry.id   AF-A0A9Q3D9A0-F1
#
_cell.length_a   1.000
_cell.length_b   1.000
_cell.length_c   1.000
_cell.angle_alpha   90.00
_cell.angle_beta   90.00
_cell.angle_gamma   90.00
#
_symmetry.space_group_name_H-M   'P 1'
#
loop_
_entity.id
_entity.type
_entity.pdbx_description
1 polymer ?
#
loop_
_entity_poly.entity_id
_entity_poly.type
_entity_poly.pdbx_seq_one_letter_code
_entity_poly.pdbx_strand_id
1 'polypeptide(L)'
;MEEPDQLKERQVYDLVEKLKAQLCACGDRQQAGIDCGSTLSPTTSLMKLRLLLVILKGKGWHRASFDKRRVYLYIPVEELVYIQPPVELIPNVSVFVMQLWWALYGMKQEGQCWWIFLVLLYDMGFLETKVEKSLYLFKKQGPTIAIWLHVDGSLVISNCVALLDSFHPVLDAKLKITCNVDIRHIAGIDISQCSSTLYLSQPTFAEEISSSYNQELLNQDSPRLSN
;
A
#
# COMPACT_ATOMS: atom_id res chain seq x y z
N MET A 1 -42.24 27.86 -14.68
CA MET A 1 -42.17 26.86 -13.60
C MET A 1 -41.42 25.68 -14.17
N GLU A 2 -40.12 25.66 -13.95
CA GLU A 2 -39.27 24.47 -14.12
C GLU A 2 -38.77 24.10 -12.71
N GLU A 3 -38.71 22.80 -12.47
CA GLU A 3 -38.64 22.14 -11.16
C GLU A 3 -37.23 22.27 -10.52
N PRO A 4 -37.10 22.57 -9.21
CA PRO A 4 -35.79 22.85 -8.59
C PRO A 4 -34.92 21.61 -8.31
N ASP A 5 -35.37 20.39 -8.61
CA ASP A 5 -34.73 19.16 -8.12
C ASP A 5 -33.58 18.62 -8.98
N GLN A 6 -33.38 19.11 -10.21
CA GLN A 6 -32.28 18.62 -11.07
C GLN A 6 -30.93 19.33 -10.87
N LEU A 7 -30.87 20.33 -9.99
CA LEU A 7 -29.63 21.08 -9.72
C LEU A 7 -28.81 20.53 -8.56
N LYS A 8 -29.29 19.53 -7.81
CA LYS A 8 -28.55 18.92 -6.69
C LYS A 8 -27.71 17.69 -7.08
N GLU A 9 -28.02 16.99 -8.16
CA GLU A 9 -27.27 15.78 -8.56
C GLU A 9 -26.00 16.05 -9.37
N ARG A 10 -25.76 17.29 -9.82
CA ARG A 10 -24.62 17.63 -10.68
C ARG A 10 -23.35 18.10 -9.96
N GLN A 11 -23.34 18.15 -8.62
CA GLN A 11 -22.18 18.66 -7.86
C GLN A 11 -21.32 17.57 -7.18
N VAL A 12 -21.60 16.27 -7.35
CA VAL A 12 -20.84 15.16 -6.72
C VAL A 12 -19.77 14.57 -7.67
N TYR A 13 -19.38 15.30 -8.72
CA TYR A 13 -18.16 14.98 -9.46
C TYR A 13 -17.03 15.83 -8.91
N ASP A 14 -16.61 15.51 -7.68
CA ASP A 14 -15.29 15.91 -7.22
C ASP A 14 -14.28 15.54 -8.31
N LEU A 15 -13.54 16.54 -8.74
CA LEU A 15 -12.62 16.53 -9.86
C LEU A 15 -11.75 15.26 -9.84
N VAL A 16 -12.02 14.29 -10.73
CA VAL A 16 -11.22 13.07 -10.84
C VAL A 16 -9.79 13.46 -11.21
N GLU A 17 -8.89 13.50 -10.22
CA GLU A 17 -7.51 13.92 -10.45
C GLU A 17 -6.75 12.94 -11.36
N LYS A 18 -7.08 11.64 -11.29
CA LYS A 18 -6.46 10.59 -12.10
C LYS A 18 -7.22 9.27 -12.09
N LEU A 19 -7.55 8.74 -13.27
CA LEU A 19 -7.98 7.35 -13.41
C LEU A 19 -6.78 6.40 -13.30
N LYS A 20 -6.88 5.39 -12.44
CA LYS A 20 -5.84 4.38 -12.21
C LYS A 20 -6.40 3.00 -12.54
N ALA A 21 -5.65 2.24 -13.33
CA ALA A 21 -5.84 0.81 -13.51
C ALA A 21 -4.52 0.11 -13.17
N GLN A 22 -4.61 -1.08 -12.56
CA GLN A 22 -3.44 -1.85 -12.17
C GLN A 22 -3.62 -3.30 -12.64
N LEU A 23 -2.59 -3.82 -13.31
CA LEU A 23 -2.50 -5.25 -13.60
C LEU A 23 -1.97 -5.96 -12.37
N CYS A 24 -2.76 -6.88 -11.82
CA CYS A 24 -2.39 -7.71 -10.68
C CYS A 24 -2.34 -9.17 -11.12
N ALA A 25 -1.29 -9.88 -10.70
CA ALA A 25 -1.19 -11.32 -10.86
C ALA A 25 -2.03 -12.04 -9.79
N CYS A 26 -2.57 -13.20 -10.14
CA CYS A 26 -3.25 -14.09 -9.21
C CYS A 26 -2.23 -15.05 -8.56
N GLY A 27 -1.43 -14.55 -7.61
CA GLY A 27 -0.40 -15.35 -6.93
C GLY A 27 -0.97 -16.44 -6.02
N ASP A 28 -2.25 -16.43 -5.71
CA ASP A 28 -2.95 -17.55 -5.07
C ASP A 28 -2.86 -18.84 -5.90
N ARG A 29 -2.71 -18.73 -7.22
CA ARG A 29 -2.55 -19.86 -8.15
C ARG A 29 -1.11 -20.37 -8.27
N GLN A 30 -0.13 -19.66 -7.72
CA GLN A 30 1.27 -20.08 -7.74
C GLN A 30 1.53 -21.24 -6.77
N GLN A 31 2.32 -22.22 -7.19
CA GLN A 31 2.76 -23.40 -6.45
C GLN A 31 4.21 -23.26 -5.93
N ALA A 32 4.36 -23.42 -4.61
CA ALA A 32 5.66 -23.35 -3.94
C ALA A 32 6.63 -24.40 -4.51
N GLY A 33 7.84 -23.96 -4.86
CA GLY A 33 8.88 -24.80 -5.46
C GLY A 33 8.76 -25.02 -6.97
N ILE A 34 7.71 -24.48 -7.62
CA ILE A 34 7.54 -24.52 -9.08
C ILE A 34 7.66 -23.10 -9.65
N ASP A 35 6.78 -22.21 -9.21
CA ASP A 35 6.65 -20.86 -9.75
C ASP A 35 6.73 -19.78 -8.65
N CYS A 36 7.07 -20.17 -7.41
CA CYS A 36 7.45 -19.25 -6.33
C CYS A 36 8.34 -19.93 -5.26
N GLY A 37 9.38 -19.23 -4.81
CA GLY A 37 10.20 -19.59 -3.65
C GLY A 37 9.59 -19.22 -2.29
N SER A 38 10.43 -18.77 -1.34
CA SER A 38 9.99 -18.38 0.01
C SER A 38 9.26 -17.04 0.03
N THR A 39 8.08 -16.99 0.63
CA THR A 39 7.27 -15.79 0.78
C THR A 39 7.45 -15.20 2.19
N LEU A 40 8.05 -14.02 2.29
CA LEU A 40 8.14 -13.28 3.55
C LEU A 40 7.61 -11.87 3.33
N SER A 41 6.44 -11.58 3.90
CA SER A 41 5.89 -10.24 4.00
C SER A 41 5.62 -9.96 5.48
N PRO A 42 6.18 -8.88 6.06
CA PRO A 42 5.90 -8.55 7.45
C PRO A 42 4.43 -8.12 7.59
N THR A 43 3.63 -8.94 8.29
CA THR A 43 2.31 -8.50 8.73
C THR A 43 2.49 -7.39 9.75
N THR A 44 1.79 -6.29 9.52
CA THR A 44 2.09 -5.02 10.18
C THR A 44 0.90 -4.58 11.03
N SER A 45 1.16 -4.15 12.27
CA SER A 45 0.11 -3.75 13.21
C SER A 45 -0.25 -2.27 13.06
N LEU A 46 -1.54 -1.98 12.85
CA LEU A 46 -2.06 -0.61 12.85
C LEU A 46 -1.86 0.10 14.21
N MET A 47 -1.72 -0.64 15.31
CA MET A 47 -1.44 -0.05 16.62
C MET A 47 -0.09 0.70 16.62
N LYS A 48 0.85 0.23 15.81
CA LYS A 48 2.23 0.74 15.78
C LYS A 48 2.32 1.96 14.86
N LEU A 49 1.58 1.94 13.76
CA LEU A 49 1.26 3.14 12.99
C LEU A 49 0.68 4.23 13.90
N ARG A 50 -0.36 3.92 14.69
CA ARG A 50 -0.98 4.88 15.63
C ARG A 50 0.03 5.43 16.64
N LEU A 51 0.86 4.57 17.23
CA LEU A 51 1.92 4.99 18.15
C LEU A 51 2.90 5.97 17.49
N LEU A 52 3.34 5.69 16.27
CA LEU A 52 4.25 6.55 15.53
C LEU A 52 3.61 7.89 15.18
N LEU A 53 2.32 7.92 14.82
CA LEU A 53 1.58 9.16 14.58
C LEU A 53 1.46 10.01 15.86
N VAL A 54 1.26 9.39 17.01
CA VAL A 54 1.27 10.08 18.31
C VAL A 54 2.65 10.65 18.62
N ILE A 55 3.72 9.88 18.41
CA ILE A 55 5.10 10.36 18.61
C ILE A 55 5.42 11.51 17.67
N LEU A 56 5.07 11.35 16.40
CA LEU A 56 5.24 12.35 15.34
C LEU A 56 4.63 13.68 15.77
N LYS A 57 3.35 13.66 16.19
CA LYS A 57 2.64 14.86 16.63
C LYS A 57 3.20 15.40 17.94
N GLY A 58 3.39 14.54 18.94
CA GLY A 58 3.81 14.95 20.29
C GLY A 58 5.23 15.50 20.36
N LYS A 59 6.12 15.07 19.47
CA LYS A 59 7.51 15.56 19.40
C LYS A 59 7.75 16.55 18.27
N GLY A 60 6.75 16.85 17.44
CA GLY A 60 6.91 17.71 16.27
C GLY A 60 7.94 17.17 15.27
N TRP A 61 8.00 15.85 15.10
CA TRP A 61 8.90 15.24 14.12
C TRP A 61 8.40 15.47 12.70
N HIS A 62 9.30 15.30 11.74
CA HIS A 62 9.00 15.32 10.31
C HIS A 62 8.55 13.95 9.85
N ARG A 63 7.75 13.92 8.77
CA ARG A 63 7.19 12.69 8.19
C ARG A 63 7.50 12.58 6.70
N ALA A 64 7.59 11.34 6.24
CA ALA A 64 7.55 10.98 4.83
C ALA A 64 6.90 9.60 4.68
N SER A 65 6.44 9.28 3.48
CA SER A 65 5.93 7.96 3.12
C SER A 65 6.62 7.51 1.84
N PHE A 66 7.04 6.25 1.81
CA PHE A 66 7.55 5.63 0.59
C PHE A 66 6.45 4.76 -0.03
N ASP A 67 6.10 5.04 -1.28
CA ASP A 67 5.26 4.17 -2.09
C ASP A 67 6.16 3.19 -2.84
N LYS A 68 5.95 1.90 -2.54
CA LYS A 68 6.74 0.79 -3.11
C LYS A 68 6.01 -0.01 -4.18
N ARG A 69 4.80 0.38 -4.60
CA ARG A 69 4.05 -0.34 -5.64
C ARG A 69 4.80 -0.42 -6.96
N ARG A 70 5.66 0.56 -7.25
CA ARG A 70 6.49 0.57 -8.47
C ARG A 70 7.69 -0.34 -8.38
N VAL A 71 8.13 -0.72 -7.18
CA VAL A 71 9.34 -1.52 -6.97
C VAL A 71 9.20 -2.89 -7.63
N TYR A 72 8.01 -3.49 -7.58
CA TYR A 72 7.73 -4.80 -8.17
C TYR A 72 8.14 -4.85 -9.66
N LEU A 73 7.90 -3.78 -10.41
CA LEU A 73 8.21 -3.68 -11.84
C LEU A 73 9.72 -3.68 -12.15
N TYR A 74 10.58 -3.55 -11.15
CA TYR A 74 12.04 -3.55 -11.30
C TYR A 74 12.68 -4.80 -10.72
N ILE A 75 11.90 -5.72 -10.16
CA ILE A 75 12.41 -7.01 -9.67
C ILE A 75 12.26 -8.05 -10.76
N PRO A 76 13.35 -8.70 -11.21
CA PRO A 76 13.24 -9.79 -12.17
C PRO A 76 12.54 -10.99 -11.54
N VAL A 77 11.71 -11.70 -12.31
CA VAL A 77 11.19 -13.00 -11.90
C VAL A 77 12.17 -14.06 -12.36
N GLU A 78 12.71 -14.83 -11.42
CA GLU A 78 13.65 -15.92 -11.74
C GLU A 78 12.91 -17.16 -12.26
N GLU A 79 11.68 -17.38 -11.78
CA GLU A 79 10.83 -18.49 -12.21
C GLU A 79 10.08 -18.20 -13.52
N LEU A 80 9.73 -19.25 -14.25
CA LEU A 80 8.95 -19.14 -15.47
C LEU A 80 7.46 -18.94 -15.13
N VAL A 81 7.02 -17.68 -15.07
CA VAL A 81 5.63 -17.33 -14.73
C VAL A 81 4.87 -16.84 -15.97
N TYR A 82 3.68 -17.39 -16.16
CA TYR A 82 2.74 -16.98 -17.19
C TYR A 82 1.46 -16.43 -16.57
N ILE A 83 0.91 -15.37 -17.15
CA ILE A 83 -0.40 -14.83 -16.79
C ILE A 83 -1.32 -14.79 -18.01
N GLN A 84 -2.61 -14.94 -17.76
CA GLN A 84 -3.62 -14.65 -18.77
C GLN A 84 -3.79 -13.13 -18.87
N PRO A 85 -3.75 -12.53 -20.07
CA PRO A 85 -4.03 -11.11 -20.21
C PRO A 85 -5.48 -10.81 -19.78
N PRO A 86 -5.72 -9.69 -19.08
CA PRO A 86 -7.08 -9.26 -18.79
C PRO A 86 -7.81 -8.96 -20.11
N VAL A 87 -9.11 -9.23 -20.14
CA VAL A 87 -9.94 -9.10 -21.35
C VAL A 87 -9.97 -7.67 -21.87
N GLU A 88 -9.79 -6.70 -20.98
CA GLU A 88 -9.73 -5.27 -21.25
C GLU A 88 -8.47 -4.87 -22.03
N LEU A 89 -7.39 -5.65 -21.92
CA LEU A 89 -6.13 -5.39 -22.62
C LEU A 89 -6.11 -6.06 -24.00
N ILE A 90 -6.61 -7.29 -24.10
CA ILE A 90 -6.64 -8.08 -25.35
C ILE A 90 -8.02 -8.73 -25.48
N PRO A 91 -9.01 -8.02 -26.05
CA PRO A 91 -10.35 -8.56 -26.21
C PRO A 91 -10.37 -9.69 -27.25
N ASN A 92 -11.22 -10.69 -27.01
CA ASN A 92 -11.52 -11.81 -27.93
C ASN A 92 -10.39 -12.81 -28.20
N VAL A 93 -9.43 -12.98 -27.28
CA VAL A 93 -8.47 -14.09 -27.40
C VAL A 93 -8.34 -14.91 -26.12
N SER A 94 -8.84 -16.14 -26.18
CA SER A 94 -8.85 -17.08 -25.04
C SER A 94 -7.57 -17.92 -24.92
N VAL A 95 -6.66 -17.84 -25.89
CA VAL A 95 -5.54 -18.80 -26.04
C VAL A 95 -4.15 -18.19 -25.81
N PHE A 96 -4.05 -16.87 -25.66
CA PHE A 96 -2.74 -16.23 -25.38
C PHE A 96 -2.43 -16.20 -23.88
N VAL A 97 -1.16 -16.46 -23.58
CA VAL A 97 -0.56 -16.23 -22.27
C VAL A 97 0.59 -15.24 -22.43
N MET A 98 0.84 -14.44 -21.39
CA MET A 98 1.97 -13.53 -21.33
C MET A 98 3.00 -14.09 -20.36
N GLN A 99 4.26 -14.17 -20.79
CA GLN A 99 5.37 -14.49 -19.89
C GLN A 99 5.77 -13.22 -19.12
N LEU A 100 5.92 -13.35 -17.79
CA LEU A 100 6.42 -12.28 -16.95
C LEU A 100 7.95 -12.35 -16.84
N TRP A 101 8.57 -11.20 -17.06
CA TRP A 101 10.02 -10.99 -16.87
C TRP A 101 10.32 -10.22 -15.58
N TRP A 102 9.37 -9.38 -15.15
CA TRP A 102 9.43 -8.62 -13.91
C TRP A 102 8.24 -8.93 -13.02
N ALA A 103 8.44 -8.81 -11.72
CA ALA A 103 7.43 -9.11 -10.74
C ALA A 103 6.24 -8.14 -10.88
N LEU A 104 5.04 -8.69 -10.68
CA LEU A 104 3.80 -7.93 -10.64
C LEU A 104 3.20 -7.97 -9.24
N TYR A 105 2.38 -6.98 -8.95
CA TYR A 105 1.59 -6.98 -7.73
C TYR A 105 0.67 -8.21 -7.70
N GLY A 106 0.47 -8.81 -6.53
CA GLY A 106 -0.28 -10.03 -6.31
C GLY A 106 0.51 -11.32 -6.51
N MET A 107 1.78 -11.27 -6.93
CA MET A 107 2.66 -12.45 -7.01
C MET A 107 3.18 -12.86 -5.62
N LYS A 108 3.44 -14.15 -5.43
CA LYS A 108 4.11 -14.65 -4.21
C LYS A 108 5.53 -14.09 -4.04
N GLN A 109 6.19 -13.72 -5.15
CA GLN A 109 7.50 -13.05 -5.19
C GLN A 109 7.50 -11.62 -4.63
N GLU A 110 6.36 -11.02 -4.31
CA GLU A 110 6.32 -9.70 -3.66
C GLU A 110 7.15 -9.63 -2.36
N GLY A 111 7.33 -10.77 -1.68
CA GLY A 111 8.25 -10.89 -0.55
C GLY A 111 9.71 -10.55 -0.87
N GLN A 112 10.14 -10.69 -2.13
CA GLN A 112 11.49 -10.32 -2.55
C GLN A 112 11.71 -8.81 -2.53
N CYS A 113 10.72 -8.00 -2.94
CA CYS A 113 10.76 -6.53 -2.75
C CYS A 113 11.04 -6.18 -1.31
N TRP A 114 10.39 -6.90 -0.39
CA TRP A 114 10.61 -6.70 1.02
C TRP A 114 12.03 -7.04 1.43
N TRP A 115 12.52 -8.20 1.04
CA TRP A 115 13.88 -8.61 1.40
C TRP A 115 14.94 -7.62 0.90
N ILE A 116 14.85 -7.15 -0.35
CA ILE A 116 15.80 -6.14 -0.87
C ILE A 116 15.69 -4.84 -0.05
N PHE A 117 14.47 -4.40 0.27
CA PHE A 117 14.26 -3.23 1.11
C PHE A 117 14.93 -3.40 2.49
N LEU A 118 14.76 -4.56 3.12
CA LEU A 118 15.33 -4.87 4.41
C LEU A 118 16.86 -4.90 4.39
N VAL A 119 17.45 -5.53 3.38
CA VAL A 119 18.91 -5.54 3.20
C VAL A 119 19.44 -4.12 3.07
N LEU A 120 18.81 -3.27 2.26
CA LEU A 120 19.20 -1.86 2.13
C LEU A 120 19.08 -1.10 3.45
N LEU A 121 18.03 -1.35 4.24
CA LEU A 121 17.90 -0.75 5.57
C LEU A 121 19.05 -1.17 6.49
N TYR A 122 19.40 -2.46 6.51
CA TYR A 122 20.51 -2.96 7.33
C TYR A 122 21.87 -2.38 6.88
N ASP A 123 22.12 -2.30 5.57
CA ASP A 123 23.33 -1.69 5.02
C ASP A 123 23.44 -0.19 5.39
N MET A 124 22.30 0.48 5.49
CA MET A 124 22.20 1.86 5.97
C MET A 124 22.29 2.01 7.49
N GLY A 125 22.42 0.90 8.23
CA GLY A 125 22.59 0.87 9.68
C GLY A 125 21.28 0.93 10.48
N PHE A 126 20.13 0.69 9.84
CA PHE A 126 18.87 0.50 10.57
C PHE A 126 18.89 -0.82 11.31
N LEU A 127 18.21 -0.85 12.45
CA LEU A 127 17.97 -2.04 13.23
C LEU A 127 16.48 -2.30 13.36
N GLU A 128 16.07 -3.54 13.16
CA GLU A 128 14.72 -4.00 13.46
C GLU A 128 14.44 -3.83 14.96
N THR A 129 13.25 -3.33 15.29
CA THR A 129 12.85 -3.21 16.69
C THR A 129 12.45 -4.56 17.26
N LYS A 130 12.79 -4.83 18.52
CA LYS A 130 12.34 -6.04 19.24
C LYS A 130 10.81 -6.13 19.42
N VAL A 131 10.11 -5.03 19.14
CA VAL A 131 8.69 -4.87 19.42
C VAL A 131 7.86 -5.31 18.21
N GLU A 132 8.39 -5.17 16.98
CA GLU A 132 7.67 -5.50 15.75
C GLU A 132 8.63 -5.63 14.55
N LYS A 133 8.40 -6.66 13.73
CA LYS A 133 9.22 -6.98 12.55
C LYS A 133 9.08 -6.02 11.36
N SER A 134 8.14 -5.08 11.44
CA SER A 134 7.86 -4.08 10.41
C SER A 134 8.39 -2.69 10.79
N LEU A 135 8.95 -2.53 11.99
CA LEU A 135 9.44 -1.26 12.51
C LEU A 135 10.97 -1.28 12.64
N TYR A 136 11.61 -0.30 12.01
CA TYR A 136 13.06 -0.16 11.90
C TYR A 136 13.49 1.19 12.44
N LEU A 137 14.59 1.23 13.19
CA LEU A 137 15.11 2.42 13.83
C LEU A 137 16.57 2.63 13.44
N PHE A 138 16.90 3.85 13.05
CA PHE A 138 18.27 4.32 12.97
C PHE A 138 18.45 5.49 13.93
N LYS A 139 19.49 5.41 14.75
CA LYS A 139 19.79 6.40 15.78
C LYS A 139 21.28 6.71 15.83
N LYS A 140 21.62 7.97 15.60
CA LYS A 140 22.94 8.55 15.92
C LYS A 140 22.84 9.37 17.21
N GLN A 141 23.95 9.95 17.68
CA GLN A 141 23.94 10.90 18.79
C GLN A 141 23.13 12.15 18.41
N GLY A 142 21.81 12.11 18.60
CA GLY A 142 20.87 13.18 18.24
C GLY A 142 19.90 12.75 17.13
N PRO A 143 20.32 12.67 15.85
CA PRO A 143 19.44 12.33 14.74
C PRO A 143 18.86 10.93 14.89
N THR A 144 17.54 10.83 14.78
CA THR A 144 16.76 9.60 14.89
C THR A 144 15.76 9.55 13.75
N ILE A 145 15.65 8.40 13.09
CA ILE A 145 14.64 8.11 12.09
C ILE A 145 14.04 6.74 12.38
N ALA A 146 12.72 6.64 12.29
CA ALA A 146 11.98 5.40 12.39
C ALA A 146 11.20 5.17 11.09
N ILE A 147 11.26 3.94 10.59
CA ILE A 147 10.54 3.50 9.40
C ILE A 147 9.63 2.36 9.79
N TRP A 148 8.33 2.56 9.59
CA TRP A 148 7.31 1.53 9.67
C TRP A 148 6.91 1.12 8.27
N LEU A 149 6.97 -0.18 8.01
CA LEU A 149 6.76 -0.78 6.70
C LEU A 149 5.42 -1.50 6.64
N HIS A 150 4.65 -1.29 5.57
CA HIS A 150 3.38 -1.97 5.26
C HIS A 150 3.34 -2.45 3.80
N VAL A 151 2.49 -3.43 3.47
CA VAL A 151 2.41 -4.11 2.16
C VAL A 151 2.43 -3.15 0.96
N ASP A 152 1.81 -1.99 1.06
CA ASP A 152 1.72 -1.02 -0.06
C ASP A 152 2.40 0.33 0.20
N GLY A 153 3.05 0.50 1.34
CA GLY A 153 3.67 1.77 1.67
C GLY A 153 4.41 1.77 2.99
N SER A 154 4.79 2.95 3.45
CA SER A 154 5.51 3.12 4.71
C SER A 154 5.16 4.43 5.40
N LEU A 155 5.41 4.47 6.72
CA LEU A 155 5.48 5.71 7.47
C LEU A 155 6.91 5.89 7.94
N VAL A 156 7.51 7.00 7.58
CA VAL A 156 8.84 7.40 8.01
C VAL A 156 8.69 8.64 8.87
N ILE A 157 9.29 8.62 10.06
CA ILE A 157 9.31 9.78 10.96
C ILE A 157 10.73 10.07 11.41
N SER A 158 11.10 11.34 11.52
CA SER A 158 12.44 11.74 11.98
C SER A 158 12.43 13.09 12.71
N ASN A 159 13.32 13.24 13.68
CA ASN A 159 13.61 14.54 14.28
C ASN A 159 14.58 15.40 13.45
N CYS A 160 15.01 14.94 12.27
CA CYS A 160 16.02 15.60 11.44
C CYS A 160 15.62 15.51 9.96
N VAL A 161 15.29 16.65 9.34
CA VAL A 161 14.92 16.71 7.91
C VAL A 161 16.09 16.29 7.02
N ALA A 162 17.30 16.76 7.30
CA ALA A 162 18.49 16.39 6.52
C ALA A 162 18.73 14.87 6.51
N LEU A 163 18.36 14.18 7.59
CA LEU A 163 18.42 12.73 7.65
C LEU A 163 17.39 12.09 6.71
N LEU A 164 16.13 12.53 6.73
CA LEU A 164 15.09 12.09 5.77
C LEU A 164 15.54 12.28 4.32
N ASP A 165 16.04 13.47 4.00
CA ASP A 165 16.45 13.84 2.65
C ASP A 165 17.66 13.02 2.17
N SER A 166 18.54 12.61 3.08
CA SER A 166 19.68 11.74 2.75
C SER A 166 19.29 10.30 2.43
N PHE A 167 18.18 9.80 2.99
CA PHE A 167 17.75 8.41 2.82
C PHE A 167 17.00 8.17 1.52
N HIS A 168 16.19 9.13 1.07
CA HIS A 168 15.37 8.95 -0.11
C HIS A 168 16.18 8.63 -1.38
N PRO A 169 17.26 9.36 -1.74
CA PRO A 169 18.04 9.07 -2.95
C PRO A 169 18.66 7.67 -2.97
N VAL A 170 19.09 7.16 -1.82
CA VAL A 170 19.70 5.82 -1.71
C VAL A 170 18.66 4.74 -2.01
N LEU A 171 17.47 4.87 -1.43
CA LEU A 171 16.38 3.94 -1.67
C LEU A 171 15.84 4.06 -3.11
N ASP A 172 15.68 5.28 -3.62
CA ASP A 172 15.17 5.51 -4.98
C ASP A 172 16.12 4.98 -6.06
N ALA A 173 17.44 5.13 -5.87
CA ALA A 173 18.43 4.61 -6.81
C ALA A 173 18.32 3.09 -7.01
N LYS A 174 17.96 2.34 -5.96
CA LYS A 174 17.90 0.87 -5.97
C LYS A 174 16.50 0.33 -6.24
N LEU A 175 15.46 1.00 -5.73
CA LEU A 175 14.10 0.48 -5.71
C LEU A 175 13.13 1.28 -6.59
N LYS A 176 13.51 2.48 -7.06
CA LYS A 176 12.61 3.38 -7.82
C LYS A 176 11.33 3.73 -7.03
N ILE A 177 11.51 4.06 -5.75
CA ILE A 177 10.42 4.37 -4.82
C ILE A 177 10.02 5.83 -4.89
N THR A 178 8.71 6.10 -4.76
CA THR A 178 8.23 7.49 -4.67
C THR A 178 8.21 7.93 -3.21
N CYS A 179 8.69 9.14 -2.92
CA CYS A 179 8.60 9.74 -1.59
C CYS A 179 7.49 10.81 -1.55
N ASN A 180 6.61 10.71 -0.56
CA ASN A 180 5.53 11.65 -0.31
C ASN A 180 5.69 12.27 1.08
N VAL A 181 5.69 13.60 1.17
CA VAL A 181 5.81 14.33 2.44
C VAL A 181 4.44 14.72 3.01
N ASP A 182 3.42 14.90 2.16
CA ASP A 182 2.05 15.13 2.58
C ASP A 182 1.28 13.80 2.69
N ILE A 183 1.29 13.22 3.88
CA ILE A 183 0.64 11.94 4.18
C ILE A 183 -0.77 12.22 4.68
N ARG A 184 -1.76 12.07 3.79
CA ARG A 184 -3.20 12.13 4.13
C ARG A 184 -3.85 10.77 4.18
N HIS A 185 -3.20 9.75 3.64
CA HIS A 185 -3.71 8.39 3.60
C HIS A 185 -2.55 7.39 3.75
N ILE A 186 -2.71 6.40 4.62
CA ILE A 186 -1.73 5.31 4.77
C ILE A 186 -2.41 4.03 5.26
N ALA A 187 -2.09 2.90 4.62
CA ALA A 187 -2.63 1.59 5.00
C ALA A 187 -4.17 1.56 5.16
N GLY A 188 -4.89 2.22 4.26
CA GLY A 188 -6.36 2.29 4.30
C GLY A 188 -6.92 3.24 5.36
N ILE A 189 -6.08 4.07 5.99
CA ILE A 189 -6.48 5.05 7.01
C ILE A 189 -6.25 6.46 6.48
N ASP A 190 -7.31 7.26 6.50
CA ASP A 190 -7.24 8.69 6.30
C ASP A 190 -6.73 9.38 7.56
N ILE A 191 -5.78 10.27 7.35
CA ILE A 191 -5.16 11.07 8.39
C ILE A 191 -5.50 12.53 8.12
N SER A 192 -6.23 13.14 9.05
CA SER A 192 -6.46 14.58 9.04
C SER A 192 -5.99 15.19 10.35
N GLN A 193 -5.70 16.49 10.31
CA GLN A 193 -5.19 17.21 11.46
C GLN A 193 -5.96 18.52 11.62
N CYS A 194 -6.50 18.75 12.81
CA CYS A 194 -7.07 20.03 13.21
C CYS A 194 -6.36 20.51 14.47
N SER A 195 -5.65 21.63 14.37
CA SER A 195 -4.91 22.21 15.50
C SER A 195 -3.94 21.22 16.18
N SER A 196 -4.23 20.85 17.43
CA SER A 196 -3.46 19.90 18.24
C SER A 196 -3.90 18.43 18.09
N THR A 197 -5.03 18.17 17.43
CA THR A 197 -5.63 16.84 17.35
C THR A 197 -5.40 16.21 15.98
N LEU A 198 -5.04 14.93 15.99
CA LEU A 198 -4.92 14.09 14.80
C LEU A 198 -6.13 13.15 14.75
N TYR A 199 -6.85 13.17 13.63
CA TYR A 199 -8.02 12.36 13.39
C TYR A 199 -7.68 11.25 12.42
N LEU A 200 -8.16 10.04 12.72
CA LEU A 200 -8.00 8.86 11.90
C LEU A 200 -9.38 8.36 11.51
N SER A 201 -9.62 8.16 10.22
CA SER A 201 -10.90 7.66 9.70
C SER A 201 -10.67 6.64 8.59
N GLN A 202 -11.67 5.79 8.36
CA GLN A 202 -11.69 4.83 7.25
C GLN A 202 -13.09 4.87 6.59
N PRO A 203 -13.49 6.01 6.00
CA PRO A 203 -14.85 6.18 5.49
C PRO A 203 -15.18 5.14 4.41
N THR A 204 -14.27 4.92 3.46
CA THR A 204 -14.45 3.92 2.40
C THR A 204 -14.67 2.52 2.95
N PHE A 205 -13.88 2.10 3.95
CA PHE A 205 -14.05 0.79 4.58
C PHE A 205 -15.38 0.67 5.33
N ALA A 206 -15.82 1.74 6.00
CA ALA A 206 -17.11 1.77 6.68
C ALA A 206 -18.28 1.66 5.68
N GLU A 207 -18.19 2.35 4.54
CA GLU A 207 -19.16 2.28 3.45
C GLU A 207 -19.19 0.90 2.79
N GLU A 208 -18.03 0.28 2.57
CA GLU A 208 -17.91 -1.08 2.04
C GLU A 208 -18.60 -2.09 2.95
N ILE A 209 -18.35 -2.05 4.26
CA ILE A 209 -19.01 -2.92 5.25
C ILE A 209 -20.52 -2.68 5.28
N SER A 210 -20.94 -1.40 5.28
CA SER A 210 -22.36 -1.07 5.30
C SER A 210 -23.06 -1.59 4.05
N SER A 211 -22.43 -1.45 2.89
CA SER A 211 -22.94 -1.91 1.61
C SER A 211 -23.03 -3.43 1.56
N SER A 212 -21.99 -4.15 2.02
CA SER A 212 -21.98 -5.61 2.02
C SER A 212 -23.06 -6.18 2.95
N TYR A 213 -23.22 -5.60 4.14
CA TYR A 213 -24.25 -6.03 5.09
C TYR A 213 -25.67 -5.82 4.53
N ASN A 214 -25.92 -4.68 3.88
CA ASN A 214 -27.21 -4.41 3.23
C ASN A 214 -27.47 -5.38 2.07
N GLN A 215 -26.45 -5.74 1.28
CA GLN A 215 -26.59 -6.74 0.23
C GLN A 215 -26.88 -8.15 0.79
N GLU A 216 -26.26 -8.54 1.89
CA GLU A 216 -26.54 -9.82 2.55
C GLU A 216 -27.98 -9.90 3.07
N LEU A 217 -28.51 -8.83 3.68
CA LEU A 217 -29.91 -8.76 4.12
C LEU A 217 -30.88 -8.87 2.93
N LEU A 218 -30.64 -8.13 1.84
CA LEU A 218 -31.46 -8.21 0.64
C LEU A 218 -31.44 -9.60 -0.01
N ASN A 219 -30.31 -10.30 0.07
CA ASN A 219 -30.17 -11.67 -0.44
C ASN A 219 -30.81 -12.73 0.48
N GLN A 220 -31.03 -12.43 1.76
CA GLN A 220 -31.75 -13.30 2.69
C GLN A 220 -33.27 -13.15 2.58
N ASP A 221 -33.76 -11.94 2.28
CA ASP A 221 -35.20 -11.64 2.12
C ASP A 221 -35.74 -11.93 0.71
N SER A 222 -34.87 -12.30 -0.23
CA SER A 222 -35.26 -12.73 -1.57
C SER A 222 -35.76 -14.18 -1.54
N PRO A 223 -37.03 -14.48 -1.87
CA PRO A 223 -37.52 -15.86 -1.89
C PRO A 223 -36.71 -16.66 -2.90
N ARG A 224 -36.00 -17.69 -2.41
CA ARG A 224 -35.37 -18.68 -3.29
C ARG A 224 -36.48 -19.34 -4.09
N LEU A 225 -36.59 -19.01 -5.37
CA LEU A 225 -37.40 -19.77 -6.31
C LEU A 225 -36.77 -21.17 -6.41
N SER A 226 -37.35 -22.11 -5.67
CA SER A 226 -37.08 -23.53 -5.82
C SER A 226 -37.64 -23.99 -7.17
N ASN A 227 -36.74 -24.37 -8.09
CA ASN A 227 -37.08 -25.18 -9.25
C ASN A 227 -37.39 -26.63 -8.82
#